data_AF-A0A260Z1E5-F1
#
_entry.id   AF-A0A260Z1E5-F1
#
_cell.length_a   1.000
_cell.length_b   1.000
_cell.length_c   1.000
_cell.angle_alpha   90.00
_cell.angle_beta   90.00
_cell.angle_gamma   90.00
#
_symmetry.space_group_name_H-M   'P 1'
#
loop_
_entity.id
_entity.type
_entity.pdbx_description
1 polymer ?
#
loop_
_entity_poly.entity_id
_entity_poly.type
_entity_poly.pdbx_seq_one_letter_code
_entity_poly.pdbx_strand_id
1 'polypeptide(L)'
;MFAVPINPPPKPLKSIQFVKDVKGKIRCLKSLMTNKRAQVPEHMALLTDLICFFQTMVECAHFPATTENLKRFKYGEQVCKMLEMVVIRVIQGESPEEAWKVVKETASNETQSSYC
;
A
#
# COMPACT_ATOMS: atom_id res chain seq x y z
N MET A 1 -23.48 24.29 26.25
CA MET A 1 -23.64 23.52 24.99
C MET A 1 -22.59 24.02 24.01
N PHE A 2 -21.66 23.17 23.58
CA PHE A 2 -20.71 23.56 22.54
C PHE A 2 -21.46 23.57 21.20
N ALA A 3 -21.49 24.72 20.53
CA ALA A 3 -22.08 24.86 19.21
C ALA A 3 -21.34 23.95 18.23
N VAL A 4 -22.04 22.98 17.64
CA VAL A 4 -21.49 22.16 16.56
C VAL A 4 -21.31 23.07 15.35
N PRO A 5 -20.12 23.12 14.71
CA PRO A 5 -19.90 23.94 13.53
C PRO A 5 -20.90 23.59 12.44
N ILE A 6 -21.46 24.61 11.79
CA ILE A 6 -22.47 24.50 10.72
C ILE A 6 -21.99 23.58 9.57
N ASN A 7 -20.68 23.44 9.40
CA ASN A 7 -20.05 22.47 8.52
C ASN A 7 -19.14 21.54 9.34
N PRO A 8 -19.57 20.30 9.67
CA PRO A 8 -18.69 19.35 10.32
C PRO A 8 -17.46 19.09 9.42
N PRO A 9 -16.26 18.91 10.01
CA PRO A 9 -15.08 18.60 9.22
C PRO A 9 -15.33 17.35 8.38
N PRO A 10 -14.93 17.36 7.09
CA PRO A 10 -15.22 16.25 6.20
C PRO A 10 -14.63 14.97 6.77
N LYS A 11 -15.41 13.88 6.70
CA LYS A 11 -14.97 12.57 7.20
C LYS A 11 -13.67 12.18 6.49
N PRO A 12 -12.66 11.70 7.24
CA PRO A 12 -11.42 11.23 6.64
C PRO A 12 -11.68 10.01 5.77
N LEU A 13 -10.82 9.81 4.78
CA LEU A 13 -10.91 8.73 3.80
C LEU A 13 -10.79 7.35 4.45
N LYS A 14 -9.90 7.22 5.45
CA LYS A 14 -9.70 5.98 6.20
C LYS A 14 -9.74 6.24 7.70
N SER A 15 -9.94 5.15 8.45
CA SER A 15 -9.99 5.19 9.92
C SER A 15 -8.60 5.41 10.52
N ILE A 16 -8.58 5.86 11.77
CA ILE A 16 -7.34 5.94 12.57
C ILE A 16 -6.71 4.55 12.71
N GLN A 17 -7.52 3.49 12.79
CA GLN A 17 -7.02 2.11 12.88
C GLN A 17 -6.24 1.71 11.62
N PHE A 18 -6.77 2.01 10.43
CA PHE A 18 -6.05 1.79 9.18
C PHE A 18 -4.68 2.47 9.18
N VAL A 19 -4.61 3.73 9.61
CA VAL A 19 -3.34 4.47 9.72
C VAL A 19 -2.37 3.78 10.68
N LYS A 20 -2.85 3.28 11.82
CA LYS A 20 -2.02 2.53 12.78
C LYS A 20 -1.47 1.25 12.17
N ASP A 21 -2.29 0.51 11.43
CA ASP A 21 -1.92 -0.76 10.80
C ASP A 21 -0.84 -0.54 9.73
N VAL A 22 -1.03 0.45 8.85
CA VAL A 22 -0.04 0.80 7.82
C VAL A 22 1.27 1.30 8.44
N LYS A 23 1.22 2.11 9.50
CA LYS A 23 2.41 2.48 10.27
C LYS A 23 3.10 1.27 10.91
N GLY A 24 2.33 0.26 11.32
CA GLY A 24 2.84 -1.03 11.76
C GLY A 24 3.64 -1.74 10.68
N LYS A 25 3.09 -1.84 9.46
CA LYS A 25 3.79 -2.41 8.30
C LYS A 25 5.09 -1.67 8.01
N ILE A 26 5.09 -0.33 8.00
CA ILE A 26 6.30 0.48 7.79
C ILE A 26 7.38 0.14 8.81
N ARG A 27 7.03 0.01 10.11
CA ARG A 27 8.00 -0.38 11.15
C ARG A 27 8.59 -1.77 10.87
N CYS A 28 7.76 -2.74 10.50
CA CYS A 28 8.22 -4.08 10.16
C CYS A 28 9.16 -4.08 8.95
N LEU A 29 8.85 -3.32 7.90
CA LEU A 29 9.74 -3.20 6.72
C LEU A 29 11.07 -2.54 7.06
N LYS A 30 11.06 -1.46 7.86
CA LYS A 30 12.30 -0.83 8.33
C LYS A 30 13.15 -1.81 9.14
N SER A 31 12.52 -2.62 10.00
CA SER A 31 13.23 -3.68 10.73
C SER A 31 13.80 -4.73 9.78
N LEU A 32 13.06 -5.13 8.74
CA LEU A 32 13.51 -6.10 7.74
C LEU A 32 14.76 -5.61 7.01
N MET A 33 14.83 -4.32 6.65
CA MET A 33 15.99 -3.70 5.99
C MET A 33 17.28 -3.72 6.84
N THR A 34 17.19 -3.92 8.15
CA THR A 34 18.37 -4.10 9.02
C THR A 34 18.92 -5.53 8.98
N ASN A 35 18.17 -6.48 8.42
CA ASN A 35 18.61 -7.87 8.31
C ASN A 35 19.59 -8.02 7.13
N LYS A 36 20.75 -8.64 7.37
CA LYS A 36 21.78 -8.90 6.35
C LYS A 36 21.24 -9.60 5.10
N ARG A 37 20.26 -10.50 5.24
CA ARG A 37 19.64 -11.22 4.10
C ARG A 37 18.76 -10.32 3.22
N ALA A 38 18.27 -9.22 3.76
CA ALA A 38 17.46 -8.25 3.04
C ALA A 38 18.30 -7.09 2.46
N GLN A 39 19.60 -7.02 2.76
CA GLN A 39 20.50 -5.94 2.29
C GLN A 39 21.02 -6.15 0.87
N VAL A 40 20.46 -7.10 0.11
CA VAL A 40 20.69 -7.19 -1.33
C VAL A 40 20.19 -5.88 -1.97
N PRO A 41 20.98 -5.19 -2.83
CA PRO A 41 20.61 -3.88 -3.35
C PRO A 41 19.21 -3.81 -3.99
N GLU A 42 18.84 -4.85 -4.74
CA GLU A 42 17.53 -4.95 -5.39
C GLU A 42 16.39 -5.06 -4.36
N HIS A 43 16.58 -5.84 -3.29
CA HIS A 43 15.61 -5.96 -2.20
C HIS A 43 15.44 -4.60 -1.50
N MET A 44 16.54 -3.89 -1.27
CA MET A 44 16.53 -2.59 -0.59
C MET A 44 15.79 -1.52 -1.40
N ALA A 45 15.97 -1.51 -2.73
CA ALA A 45 15.23 -0.60 -3.62
C ALA A 45 13.72 -0.86 -3.52
N LEU A 46 13.29 -2.11 -3.70
CA LEU A 46 11.87 -2.48 -3.66
C LEU A 46 11.23 -2.28 -2.27
N LEU A 47 11.97 -2.56 -1.19
CA LEU A 47 11.53 -2.31 0.18
C LEU A 47 11.38 -0.81 0.45
N THR A 48 12.28 0.02 -0.10
CA THR A 48 12.20 1.48 0.02
C THR A 48 10.99 2.01 -0.71
N ASP A 49 10.74 1.57 -1.95
CA ASP A 49 9.55 1.95 -2.71
C ASP A 49 8.27 1.59 -1.95
N LEU A 50 8.19 0.37 -1.39
CA LEU A 50 7.04 -0.07 -0.62
C LEU A 50 6.81 0.78 0.63
N ILE A 51 7.88 1.18 1.33
CA ILE A 51 7.78 2.11 2.47
C ILE A 51 7.24 3.47 2.02
N CYS A 52 7.75 4.03 0.91
CA CYS A 52 7.29 5.29 0.36
C CYS A 52 5.80 5.23 0.01
N PHE A 53 5.34 4.16 -0.63
CA PHE A 53 3.92 3.96 -0.93
C PHE A 53 3.05 3.92 0.34
N PHE A 54 3.48 3.21 1.38
CA PHE A 54 2.75 3.20 2.65
C PHE A 54 2.73 4.55 3.35
N GLN A 55 3.80 5.34 3.26
CA GLN A 55 3.82 6.70 3.78
C GLN A 55 2.79 7.58 3.06
N THR A 56 2.76 7.52 1.73
CA THR A 56 1.74 8.21 0.92
C THR A 56 0.32 7.79 1.30
N MET A 57 0.06 6.49 1.52
CA MET A 57 -1.26 6.05 1.98
C MET A 57 -1.65 6.63 3.35
N VAL A 58 -0.70 6.72 4.28
CA VAL A 58 -0.91 7.32 5.61
C VAL A 58 -1.23 8.81 5.49
N GLU A 59 -0.56 9.53 4.60
CA GLU A 59 -0.82 10.95 4.35
C GLU A 59 -2.20 11.15 3.73
N CYS A 60 -2.52 10.40 2.67
CA CYS A 60 -3.80 10.47 1.97
C CYS A 60 -4.99 9.99 2.82
N ALA A 61 -4.78 9.20 3.88
CA ALA A 61 -5.86 8.69 4.74
C ALA A 61 -6.71 9.79 5.38
N HIS A 62 -6.14 10.99 5.55
CA HIS A 62 -6.80 12.15 6.17
C HIS A 62 -7.57 13.02 5.17
N PHE A 63 -7.46 12.72 3.87
CA PHE A 63 -8.18 13.48 2.85
C PHE A 63 -9.69 13.32 3.02
N PRO A 64 -10.49 14.29 2.55
CA PRO A 64 -11.95 14.18 2.62
C PRO A 64 -12.42 12.97 1.80
N ALA A 65 -13.38 12.21 2.35
CA ALA A 65 -13.98 11.03 1.73
C ALA A 65 -14.92 11.36 0.56
N THR A 66 -14.41 12.02 -0.47
CA THR A 66 -15.13 12.25 -1.74
C THR A 66 -15.09 10.99 -2.61
N THR A 67 -16.06 10.84 -3.51
CA THR A 67 -16.11 9.71 -4.46
C THR A 67 -14.82 9.59 -5.27
N GLU A 68 -14.26 10.73 -5.69
CA GLU A 68 -13.00 10.78 -6.43
C GLU A 68 -11.82 10.30 -5.59
N ASN A 69 -11.67 10.81 -4.38
CA ASN A 69 -10.57 10.42 -3.50
C ASN A 69 -10.67 8.94 -3.12
N LEU A 70 -11.87 8.43 -2.83
CA LEU A 70 -12.09 7.01 -2.57
C LEU A 70 -11.66 6.14 -3.75
N LYS A 71 -11.99 6.55 -4.99
CA LYS A 71 -11.58 5.82 -6.20
C LYS A 71 -10.07 5.83 -6.39
N ARG A 72 -9.43 7.00 -6.24
CA ARG A 72 -7.96 7.14 -6.34
C ARG A 72 -7.24 6.34 -5.26
N PHE A 73 -7.74 6.39 -4.02
CA PHE A 73 -7.16 5.64 -2.92
C PHE A 73 -7.29 4.14 -3.12
N LYS A 74 -8.46 3.66 -3.58
CA LYS A 74 -8.66 2.23 -3.90
C LYS A 74 -7.68 1.74 -4.97
N TYR A 75 -7.42 2.55 -5.99
CA TYR A 75 -6.39 2.25 -6.98
C TYR A 75 -4.99 2.19 -6.34
N GLY A 76 -4.65 3.15 -5.48
CA GLY A 76 -3.40 3.12 -4.71
C GLY A 76 -3.26 1.86 -3.84
N GLU A 77 -4.33 1.42 -3.18
CA GLU A 77 -4.35 0.18 -2.39
C GLU A 77 -4.07 -1.06 -3.27
N GLN A 78 -4.63 -1.11 -4.48
CA GLN A 78 -4.36 -2.18 -5.43
C GLN A 78 -2.88 -2.21 -5.85
N VAL A 79 -2.32 -1.06 -6.21
CA VAL A 79 -0.90 -0.94 -6.59
C VAL A 79 0.01 -1.33 -5.42
N CYS A 80 -0.30 -0.89 -4.20
CA CYS A 80 0.46 -1.29 -3.00
C CYS A 80 0.43 -2.80 -2.78
N LYS A 81 -0.74 -3.45 -2.93
CA LYS A 81 -0.87 -4.90 -2.81
C LYS A 81 -0.05 -5.62 -3.88
N MET A 82 -0.03 -5.11 -5.11
CA MET A 82 0.81 -5.65 -6.18
C MET A 82 2.30 -5.55 -5.82
N LEU A 83 2.76 -4.40 -5.34
CA LEU A 83 4.15 -4.20 -4.93
C LEU A 83 4.54 -5.08 -3.73
N GLU A 84 3.65 -5.24 -2.74
CA GLU A 84 3.85 -6.20 -1.64
C GLU A 84 4.12 -7.61 -2.18
N MET A 85 3.34 -8.09 -3.15
CA MET A 85 3.54 -9.41 -3.75
C MET A 85 4.84 -9.52 -4.53
N VAL A 86 5.24 -8.48 -5.27
CA VAL A 86 6.52 -8.44 -5.99
C VAL A 86 7.68 -8.52 -5.00
N VAL A 87 7.66 -7.72 -3.93
CA VAL A 87 8.71 -7.73 -2.89
C VAL A 87 8.85 -9.12 -2.27
N ILE A 88 7.74 -9.79 -1.95
CA ILE A 88 7.76 -11.15 -1.38
C ILE A 88 8.44 -12.13 -2.33
N ARG A 89 8.05 -12.12 -3.61
CA ARG A 89 8.60 -13.01 -4.65
C ARG A 89 10.09 -12.79 -4.88
N VAL A 90 10.51 -11.53 -4.95
CA VAL A 90 11.93 -11.19 -5.14
C VAL A 90 12.76 -11.65 -3.94
N ILE A 91 12.27 -11.45 -2.71
CA ILE A 91 12.94 -11.96 -1.50
C ILE A 91 13.00 -13.50 -1.49
N GLN A 92 12.03 -14.18 -2.10
CA GLN A 92 12.03 -15.65 -2.26
C GLN A 92 12.98 -16.15 -3.37
N GLY A 93 13.58 -15.25 -4.16
CA GLY A 93 14.60 -15.56 -5.15
C GLY A 93 14.19 -15.39 -6.60
N GLU A 94 12.98 -14.90 -6.89
CA GLU A 94 12.58 -14.54 -8.26
C GLU A 94 13.27 -13.24 -8.72
N SER A 95 13.52 -13.11 -10.02
CA SER A 95 13.94 -11.81 -10.57
C SER A 95 12.79 -10.79 -10.49
N PRO A 96 13.07 -9.48 -10.39
CA PRO A 96 12.03 -8.46 -10.41
C PRO A 96 11.10 -8.55 -11.62
N GLU A 97 11.63 -8.90 -12.78
CA GLU A 97 10.89 -9.00 -14.05
C GLU A 97 9.88 -10.15 -14.04
N GLU A 98 10.31 -11.34 -13.57
CA GLU A 98 9.44 -12.51 -13.40
C GLU A 98 8.35 -12.24 -12.36
N ALA A 99 8.73 -11.66 -11.22
CA ALA A 99 7.80 -11.33 -10.15
C ALA A 99 6.71 -10.36 -10.63
N TRP A 100 7.09 -9.32 -11.40
CA TRP A 100 6.14 -8.37 -11.98
C TRP A 100 5.22 -9.02 -13.02
N LYS A 101 5.75 -9.93 -13.85
CA LYS A 101 4.95 -10.65 -14.84
C LYS A 101 3.85 -11.47 -14.14
N VAL A 102 4.22 -12.29 -13.17
CA VAL A 102 3.25 -13.16 -12.46
C VAL A 102 2.22 -12.34 -11.69
N VAL A 103 2.65 -11.26 -11.03
CA VAL A 103 1.73 -10.38 -10.29
C VAL A 103 0.74 -9.69 -11.21
N LYS A 104 1.17 -9.22 -12.39
CA LYS A 104 0.27 -8.61 -13.39
C LYS A 104 -0.72 -9.62 -13.95
N GLU A 105 -0.27 -10.83 -14.29
CA GLU A 105 -1.15 -11.90 -14.78
C GLU A 105 -2.19 -12.28 -13.72
N THR A 106 -1.79 -12.39 -12.45
CA THR A 106 -2.70 -12.69 -11.33
C THR A 106 -3.74 -11.57 -11.14
N ALA A 107 -3.30 -10.31 -11.18
CA ALA A 107 -4.19 -9.16 -11.05
C ALA A 107 -5.21 -9.09 -12.21
N SER A 108 -4.78 -9.36 -13.44
CA SER A 108 -5.66 -9.42 -14.61
C SER A 108 -6.72 -10.51 -14.48
N ASN A 109 -6.35 -11.69 -13.98
CA ASN A 109 -7.27 -12.82 -13.79
C ASN A 109 -8.29 -12.58 -12.67
N GLU A 110 -7.91 -11.91 -11.58
CA GLU A 110 -8.86 -11.49 -10.52
C GLU A 110 -9.91 -10.51 -11.06
N THR A 111 -9.53 -9.60 -11.97
CA THR A 111 -10.50 -8.71 -12.62
C THR A 111 -11.45 -9.44 -13.55
N GLN A 112 -11.01 -10.49 -14.27
CA GLN A 112 -11.88 -11.25 -15.17
C GLN A 112 -12.87 -12.15 -14.42
N SER A 113 -12.44 -12.77 -13.31
CA SER A 113 -13.32 -13.62 -12.48
C SER A 113 -14.45 -12.85 -11.78
N SER A 114 -14.35 -11.52 -11.66
CA SER A 114 -15.40 -10.68 -11.07
C SER A 114 -16.55 -10.34 -12.03
N TYR A 115 -16.47 -10.79 -13.29
CA TYR A 115 -17.49 -10.56 -14.33
C TYR A 115 -18.17 -11.85 -14.83
N CYS A 116 -17.98 -12.98 -14.14
CA CYS A 116 -18.72 -14.23 -14.38
C CYS A 116 -19.67 -14.54 -13.23
#